data_AF-A0A510JT25-F1
#
_entry.id   AF-A0A510JT25-F1
#
_cell.length_a   1.000
_cell.length_b   1.000
_cell.length_c   1.000
_cell.angle_alpha   90.00
_cell.angle_beta   90.00
_cell.angle_gamma   90.00
#
_symmetry.space_group_name_H-M   'P 1'
#
loop_
_entity.id
_entity.type
_entity.pdbx_description
1 polymer ?
#
loop_
_entity_poly.entity_id
_entity_poly.type
_entity_poly.pdbx_seq_one_letter_code
_entity_poly.pdbx_strand_id
1 'polypeptide(L)'
;MIEPWTFFNFVLASLVVLQEWLYMTNYLNRFGTFNFRKIITMCVNMTAAIYLSNSFLADWSQAYYPFTISMLIMALSVAFLYHCQAMKKGFDEKEAVNARNILLIVSSLLIVSLFVNFYIGTILLIITNFSGVFLPIIYKIEFDNNVAKFGHLKERFELLTILFFGEMIVGIAKYFDIKHFTIYPFIALIAIFSLFGTYTILINKMINHHLVTRGLVLMYSHFFLLISLGIIISAWNLVGQEPNKTFLALFYIFGYTGFYLMLFANGIYLDKEKHLNKKDFSKILGILTISFIAIFIFRQNFMIMEFSILFLTCSILLIIARKYRKIQS
;
A
#
# COMPACT_ATOMS: atom_id res chain seq x y z
N MET A 1 -14.81 22.15 -1.09
CA MET A 1 -13.66 21.76 -1.94
C MET A 1 -12.71 20.98 -1.05
N ILE A 2 -12.22 19.82 -1.49
CA ILE A 2 -11.14 19.14 -0.76
C ILE A 2 -9.86 19.86 -1.13
N GLU A 3 -9.19 20.43 -0.15
CA GLU A 3 -7.92 21.09 -0.38
C GLU A 3 -6.88 20.03 -0.79
N PRO A 4 -5.99 20.35 -1.75
CA PRO A 4 -4.86 19.48 -2.11
C PRO A 4 -4.04 19.02 -0.89
N TRP A 5 -4.05 19.81 0.18
CA TRP A 5 -3.41 19.51 1.46
C TRP A 5 -3.99 18.27 2.15
N THR A 6 -5.31 18.06 2.11
CA THR A 6 -5.96 16.89 2.71
C THR A 6 -5.50 15.60 2.02
N PHE A 7 -5.31 15.63 0.71
CA PHE A 7 -4.78 14.48 -0.05
C PHE A 7 -3.34 14.16 0.33
N PHE A 8 -2.50 15.19 0.44
CA PHE A 8 -1.11 15.02 0.86
C PHE A 8 -1.03 14.40 2.26
N ASN A 9 -1.86 14.87 3.20
CA ASN A 9 -1.95 14.32 4.54
C ASN A 9 -2.42 12.86 4.53
N PHE A 10 -3.39 12.51 3.69
CA PHE A 10 -3.84 11.11 3.52
C PHE A 10 -2.72 10.19 3.00
N VAL A 11 -1.95 10.64 2.01
CA VAL A 11 -0.82 9.86 1.49
C VAL A 11 0.27 9.70 2.54
N LEU A 12 0.64 10.78 3.24
CA LEU A 12 1.60 10.73 4.34
C LEU A 12 1.16 9.78 5.44
N ALA A 13 -0.08 9.90 5.90
CA ALA A 13 -0.72 9.02 6.87
C ALA A 13 -0.66 7.54 6.45
N SER A 14 -1.02 7.25 5.20
CA SER A 14 -0.98 5.89 4.66
C SER A 14 0.45 5.34 4.62
N LEU A 15 1.42 6.16 4.23
CA LEU A 15 2.85 5.79 4.27
C LEU A 15 3.28 5.40 5.69
N VAL A 16 2.87 6.18 6.71
CA VAL A 16 3.21 5.89 8.12
C VAL A 16 2.67 4.55 8.58
N VAL A 17 1.36 4.34 8.42
CA VAL A 17 0.68 3.14 8.91
C VAL A 17 1.29 1.91 8.26
N LEU A 18 1.49 1.96 6.94
CA LEU A 18 2.10 0.85 6.20
C LEU A 18 3.56 0.64 6.62
N GLN A 19 4.32 1.71 6.92
CA GLN A 19 5.73 1.60 7.32
C GLN A 19 5.85 0.85 8.65
N GLU A 20 5.08 1.26 9.66
CA GLU A 20 5.09 0.60 10.97
C GLU A 20 4.63 -0.85 10.86
N TRP A 21 3.58 -1.09 10.06
CA TRP A 21 3.12 -2.45 9.76
C TRP A 21 4.21 -3.29 9.09
N LEU A 22 5.01 -2.71 8.20
CA LEU A 22 6.11 -3.39 7.50
C LEU A 22 7.21 -3.83 8.47
N TYR A 23 7.64 -2.95 9.38
CA TYR A 23 8.65 -3.28 10.37
C TYR A 23 8.22 -4.41 11.29
N MET A 24 6.96 -4.38 11.73
CA MET A 24 6.37 -5.44 12.55
C MET A 24 6.24 -6.75 11.77
N THR A 25 5.74 -6.69 10.53
CA THR A 25 5.58 -7.86 9.66
C THR A 25 6.93 -8.50 9.35
N ASN A 26 7.96 -7.72 9.06
CA ASN A 26 9.31 -8.22 8.83
C ASN A 26 9.88 -8.91 10.07
N TYR A 27 9.67 -8.34 11.26
CA TYR A 27 10.07 -8.98 12.52
C TYR A 27 9.39 -10.35 12.68
N LEU A 28 8.08 -10.40 12.49
CA LEU A 28 7.31 -11.65 12.61
C LEU A 28 7.61 -12.66 11.51
N ASN A 29 8.04 -12.21 10.33
CA ASN A 29 8.38 -13.11 9.24
C ASN A 29 9.71 -13.82 9.49
N ARG A 30 10.68 -13.09 10.06
CA ARG A 30 12.04 -13.61 10.34
C ARG A 30 12.14 -14.32 11.68
N PHE A 31 11.55 -13.73 12.73
CA PHE A 31 11.73 -14.16 14.13
C PHE A 31 10.46 -14.72 14.77
N GLY A 32 9.43 -15.05 13.98
CA GLY A 32 8.09 -15.41 14.43
C GLY A 32 7.99 -16.69 15.26
N THR A 33 8.30 -16.60 16.56
CA THR A 33 7.90 -17.56 17.61
C THR A 33 6.75 -16.99 18.46
N PHE A 34 5.73 -17.78 18.79
CA PHE A 34 4.61 -17.32 19.64
C PHE A 34 5.07 -17.12 21.08
N ASN A 35 5.34 -15.86 21.46
CA ASN A 35 5.79 -15.48 22.80
C ASN A 35 4.89 -14.36 23.36
N PHE A 36 4.63 -14.40 24.67
CA PHE A 36 3.80 -13.41 25.37
C PHE A 36 4.22 -11.96 25.14
N ARG A 37 5.54 -11.67 25.14
CA ARG A 37 6.08 -10.33 24.86
C ARG A 37 5.62 -9.77 23.51
N LYS A 38 5.53 -10.63 22.49
CA LYS A 38 5.11 -10.22 21.15
C LYS A 38 3.63 -9.89 21.10
N ILE A 39 2.81 -10.66 21.80
CA ILE A 39 1.36 -10.41 21.91
C ILE A 39 1.13 -9.03 22.55
N ILE A 40 1.80 -8.73 23.68
CA ILE A 40 1.71 -7.42 24.32
C ILE A 40 2.12 -6.31 23.35
N THR A 41 3.27 -6.44 22.67
CA THR A 41 3.72 -5.41 21.71
C THR A 41 2.71 -5.23 20.58
N MET A 42 2.13 -6.30 20.04
CA MET A 42 1.07 -6.21 19.03
C MET A 42 -0.12 -5.42 19.56
N CYS A 43 -0.61 -5.71 20.77
CA CYS A 43 -1.72 -4.99 21.37
C CYS A 43 -1.41 -3.49 21.56
N VAL A 44 -0.20 -3.15 22.03
CA VAL A 44 0.24 -1.75 22.16
C VAL A 44 0.28 -1.06 20.81
N ASN A 45 0.87 -1.71 19.79
CA ASN A 45 0.97 -1.16 18.45
C ASN A 45 -0.42 -0.95 17.81
N MET A 46 -1.32 -1.92 17.93
CA MET A 46 -2.70 -1.80 17.45
C MET A 46 -3.48 -0.69 18.17
N THR A 47 -3.28 -0.53 19.48
CA THR A 47 -3.91 0.57 20.24
C THR A 47 -3.41 1.93 19.74
N ALA A 48 -2.10 2.09 19.55
CA ALA A 48 -1.52 3.31 18.99
C ALA A 48 -2.01 3.57 17.55
N ALA A 49 -2.18 2.52 16.74
CA ALA A 49 -2.73 2.65 15.39
C ALA A 49 -4.18 3.20 15.37
N ILE A 50 -5.01 2.88 16.38
CA ILE A 50 -6.36 3.45 16.52
C ILE A 50 -6.28 4.96 16.79
N TYR A 51 -5.41 5.41 17.70
CA TYR A 51 -5.22 6.83 17.98
C TYR A 51 -4.64 7.58 16.76
N LEU A 52 -3.70 6.96 16.05
CA LEU A 52 -3.17 7.47 14.80
C LEU A 52 -4.29 7.65 13.76
N SER A 53 -5.18 6.66 13.63
CA SER A 53 -6.32 6.72 12.71
C SER A 53 -7.33 7.82 13.05
N ASN A 54 -7.62 8.02 14.33
CA ASN A 54 -8.55 9.08 14.76
C ASN A 54 -7.98 10.47 14.53
N SER A 55 -6.64 10.61 14.50
CA SER A 55 -5.97 11.86 14.18
C SER A 55 -6.25 12.33 12.74
N PHE A 56 -6.78 11.47 11.85
CA PHE A 56 -7.16 11.84 10.48
C PHE A 56 -8.44 12.68 10.39
N LEU A 57 -9.27 12.68 11.42
CA LEU A 57 -10.54 13.40 11.42
C LEU A 57 -10.42 14.83 11.99
N ALA A 58 -9.27 15.17 12.58
CA ALA A 58 -9.04 16.46 13.22
C ALA A 58 -8.22 17.41 12.34
N ASP A 59 -8.34 18.72 12.60
CA ASP A 59 -7.47 19.73 11.99
C ASP A 59 -6.00 19.40 12.27
N TRP A 60 -5.12 19.67 11.30
CA TRP A 60 -3.70 19.27 11.39
C TRP A 60 -3.01 19.78 12.66
N SER A 61 -3.36 20.99 13.12
CA SER A 61 -2.81 21.59 14.35
C SER A 61 -3.17 20.78 15.60
N GLN A 62 -4.37 20.20 15.65
CA GLN A 62 -4.83 19.34 16.74
C GLN A 62 -4.34 17.91 16.56
N ALA A 63 -4.28 17.42 15.32
CA ALA A 63 -3.84 16.07 14.97
C ALA A 63 -2.34 15.86 15.20
N TYR A 64 -1.51 16.91 15.10
CA TYR A 64 -0.05 16.81 15.12
C TYR A 64 0.51 16.04 16.32
N TYR A 65 0.11 16.41 17.54
CA TYR A 65 0.64 15.77 18.75
C TYR A 65 0.15 14.32 18.90
N PRO A 66 -1.18 14.02 18.84
CA PRO A 66 -1.66 12.65 18.88
C PRO A 66 -1.07 11.76 17.78
N PHE A 67 -0.92 12.30 16.56
CA PHE A 67 -0.34 11.58 15.43
C PHE A 67 1.13 11.23 15.69
N THR A 68 1.94 12.22 16.10
CA THR A 68 3.38 12.04 16.36
C THR A 68 3.64 11.11 17.54
N ILE A 69 2.86 11.25 18.62
CA ILE A 69 2.96 10.38 19.81
C ILE A 69 2.59 8.94 19.46
N SER A 70 1.51 8.74 18.68
CA SER A 70 1.09 7.41 18.25
C SER A 70 2.17 6.72 17.41
N MET A 71 2.77 7.44 16.45
CA MET A 71 3.91 6.93 15.68
C MET A 71 5.10 6.58 16.56
N LEU A 72 5.44 7.43 17.54
CA LEU A 72 6.55 7.19 18.44
C LEU A 72 6.33 5.92 19.27
N ILE A 73 5.12 5.71 19.78
CA ILE A 73 4.76 4.49 20.53
C ILE A 73 4.88 3.26 19.62
N MET A 74 4.36 3.32 18.40
CA MET A 74 4.46 2.22 17.43
C MET A 74 5.94 1.87 17.14
N ALA A 75 6.75 2.88 16.78
CA ALA A 75 8.16 2.69 16.45
C ALA A 75 8.97 2.14 17.63
N LEU A 76 8.79 2.68 18.84
CA LEU A 76 9.47 2.22 20.05
C LEU A 76 9.06 0.79 20.43
N SER A 77 7.77 0.46 20.26
CA SER A 77 7.27 -0.88 20.57
C SER A 77 7.93 -1.95 19.68
N VAL A 78 8.12 -1.65 18.39
CA VAL A 78 8.78 -2.55 17.45
C VAL A 78 10.30 -2.54 17.67
N ALA A 79 10.90 -1.39 17.99
CA ALA A 79 12.31 -1.29 18.34
C ALA A 79 12.66 -2.16 19.57
N PHE A 80 11.77 -2.22 20.56
CA PHE A 80 11.91 -3.08 21.74
C PHE A 80 11.94 -4.57 21.36
N LEU A 81 11.12 -5.02 20.41
CA LEU A 81 11.14 -6.40 19.94
C LEU A 81 12.45 -6.75 19.22
N TYR A 82 12.93 -5.85 18.36
CA TYR A 82 14.22 -6.01 17.71
C TYR A 82 15.38 -5.96 18.70
N HIS A 83 15.30 -5.13 19.75
CA HIS A 83 16.27 -5.11 20.84
C HIS A 83 16.31 -6.43 21.61
N CYS A 84 15.15 -6.95 22.03
CA CYS A 84 15.05 -8.25 22.69
C CYS A 84 15.62 -9.39 21.83
N GLN A 85 15.42 -9.31 20.51
CA GLN A 85 15.95 -10.29 19.57
C GLN A 85 17.48 -10.16 19.42
N ALA A 86 18.00 -8.94 19.33
CA ALA A 86 19.44 -8.68 19.28
C ALA A 86 20.17 -9.19 20.53
N MET A 87 19.54 -9.17 21.71
CA MET A 87 20.14 -9.71 22.94
C MET A 87 20.31 -11.23 22.95
N LYS A 88 19.57 -11.97 22.10
CA LYS A 88 19.58 -13.44 22.11
C LYS A 88 20.79 -14.09 21.46
N LYS A 89 21.77 -13.30 20.95
CA LYS A 89 23.05 -13.70 20.33
C LYS A 89 22.97 -15.01 19.52
N GLY A 90 22.88 -14.89 18.19
CA GLY A 90 22.73 -16.06 17.32
C GLY A 90 22.58 -15.69 15.83
N PHE A 91 22.04 -16.62 15.03
CA PHE A 91 21.72 -16.37 13.62
C PHE A 91 20.81 -15.11 13.51
N ASP A 92 21.11 -14.22 12.57
CA ASP A 92 20.38 -12.97 12.29
C ASP A 92 20.46 -11.83 13.33
N GLU A 93 21.42 -11.88 14.26
CA GLU A 93 21.66 -10.80 15.23
C GLU A 93 21.93 -9.45 14.54
N LYS A 94 22.79 -9.42 13.52
CA LYS A 94 23.14 -8.20 12.77
C LYS A 94 21.91 -7.52 12.16
N GLU A 95 20.95 -8.30 11.69
CA GLU A 95 19.73 -7.79 11.09
C GLU A 95 18.84 -7.14 12.14
N ALA A 96 18.68 -7.80 13.29
CA ALA A 96 17.90 -7.28 14.40
C ALA A 96 18.52 -5.99 14.97
N VAL A 97 19.86 -5.93 15.07
CA VAL A 97 20.59 -4.72 15.48
C VAL A 97 20.36 -3.58 14.50
N ASN A 98 20.44 -3.83 13.19
CA ASN A 98 20.26 -2.77 12.20
C ASN A 98 18.81 -2.25 12.17
N ALA A 99 17.81 -3.14 12.17
CA ALA A 99 16.41 -2.73 12.24
C ALA A 99 16.10 -1.95 13.52
N ARG A 100 16.64 -2.39 14.67
CA ARG A 100 16.57 -1.64 15.93
C ARG A 100 17.18 -0.25 15.79
N ASN A 101 18.40 -0.15 15.26
CA ASN A 101 19.10 1.14 15.15
C ASN A 101 18.35 2.11 14.23
N ILE A 102 17.80 1.62 13.10
CA ILE A 102 16.95 2.42 12.22
C ILE A 102 15.73 2.95 12.98
N LEU A 103 15.02 2.09 13.70
CA LEU A 103 13.83 2.49 14.48
C LEU A 103 14.16 3.44 15.63
N LEU A 104 15.34 3.32 16.25
CA LEU A 104 15.80 4.26 17.27
C LEU A 104 16.15 5.63 16.67
N ILE A 105 16.74 5.68 15.47
CA ILE A 105 16.98 6.93 14.75
C ILE A 105 15.62 7.60 14.44
N VAL A 106 14.66 6.86 13.87
CA VAL A 106 13.31 7.35 13.61
C VAL A 106 12.65 7.86 14.90
N SER A 107 12.72 7.08 15.98
CA SER A 107 12.15 7.48 17.28
C SER A 107 12.80 8.75 17.83
N SER A 108 14.12 8.90 17.69
CA SER A 108 14.82 10.11 18.14
C SER A 108 14.39 11.35 17.36
N LEU A 109 14.20 11.24 16.04
CA LEU A 109 13.70 12.34 15.22
C LEU A 109 12.25 12.71 15.57
N LEU A 110 11.39 11.72 15.86
CA LEU A 110 10.02 11.95 16.36
C LEU A 110 10.00 12.65 17.72
N ILE A 111 10.92 12.30 18.62
CA ILE A 111 11.06 12.99 19.91
C ILE A 111 11.46 14.44 19.67
N VAL A 112 12.45 14.69 18.81
CA VAL A 112 12.86 16.07 18.47
C VAL A 112 11.70 16.85 17.87
N SER A 113 10.89 16.24 16.99
CA SER A 113 9.74 16.93 16.40
C SER A 113 8.70 17.34 17.44
N LEU A 114 8.52 16.59 18.53
CA LEU A 114 7.59 16.95 19.62
C LEU A 114 8.04 18.17 20.45
N PHE A 115 9.35 18.44 20.55
CA PHE A 115 9.89 19.50 21.40
C PHE A 115 10.22 20.82 20.67
N VAL A 116 10.19 20.83 19.34
CA VAL A 116 10.39 22.04 18.53
C VAL A 116 9.09 22.76 18.22
N ASN A 117 9.18 23.99 17.71
CA ASN A 117 8.02 24.75 17.24
C ASN A 117 7.24 23.97 16.16
N PHE A 118 5.90 24.02 16.21
CA PHE A 118 4.95 23.32 15.34
C PHE A 118 5.33 23.30 13.84
N TYR A 119 5.75 24.43 13.27
CA TYR A 119 6.14 24.50 11.86
C TYR A 119 7.39 23.68 11.56
N ILE A 120 8.42 23.81 12.40
CA ILE A 120 9.68 23.04 12.29
C ILE A 120 9.40 21.56 12.57
N GLY A 121 8.57 21.27 13.58
CA GLY A 121 8.16 19.92 13.95
C GLY A 121 7.43 19.20 12.83
N THR A 122 6.51 19.88 12.13
CA THR A 122 5.82 19.32 10.95
C THR A 122 6.79 18.97 9.83
N ILE A 123 7.78 19.82 9.55
CA ILE A 123 8.81 19.53 8.52
C ILE A 123 9.66 18.34 8.94
N LEU A 124 10.11 18.30 10.20
CA LEU A 124 10.86 17.17 10.74
C LEU A 124 10.05 15.88 10.70
N LEU A 125 8.75 15.93 10.95
CA LEU A 125 7.85 14.77 10.88
C LEU A 125 7.82 14.16 9.47
N ILE A 126 7.69 15.01 8.45
CA ILE A 126 7.70 14.59 7.04
C ILE A 126 9.05 13.95 6.70
N ILE A 127 10.16 14.59 7.09
CA ILE A 127 11.52 14.05 6.89
C ILE A 127 11.67 12.70 7.61
N THR A 128 11.14 12.59 8.82
CA THR A 128 11.22 11.37 9.63
C THR A 128 10.46 10.22 8.97
N ASN A 129 9.26 10.46 8.45
CA ASN A 129 8.50 9.47 7.69
C ASN A 129 9.25 8.98 6.46
N PHE A 130 9.77 9.89 5.64
CA PHE A 130 10.57 9.49 4.49
C PHE A 130 11.84 8.74 4.89
N SER A 131 12.50 9.16 5.98
CA SER A 131 13.68 8.48 6.50
C SER A 131 13.36 7.05 6.91
N GLY A 132 12.23 6.80 7.58
CA GLY A 132 11.83 5.47 8.01
C GLY A 132 11.53 4.53 6.85
N VAL A 133 10.89 5.01 5.78
CA VAL A 133 10.64 4.20 4.57
C VAL A 133 11.95 3.85 3.85
N PHE A 134 12.87 4.81 3.71
CA PHE A 134 14.03 4.68 2.81
C PHE A 134 15.35 4.26 3.48
N LEU A 135 15.54 4.46 4.80
CA LEU A 135 16.75 4.02 5.51
C LEU A 135 17.07 2.53 5.30
N PRO A 136 16.08 1.61 5.36
CA PRO A 136 16.35 0.19 5.14
C PRO A 136 16.94 -0.14 3.77
N ILE A 137 16.66 0.69 2.74
CA ILE A 137 17.21 0.52 1.39
C ILE A 137 18.67 1.00 1.35
N ILE A 138 18.95 2.16 1.94
CA ILE A 138 20.27 2.80 1.94
C ILE A 138 21.27 1.98 2.74
N TYR A 139 20.83 1.45 3.89
CA TYR A 139 21.71 0.68 4.77
C TYR A 139 22.14 -0.68 4.23
N LYS A 140 21.76 -1.04 2.98
CA LYS A 140 22.19 -2.21 2.19
C LYS A 140 22.80 -3.32 3.05
N ILE A 141 21.98 -3.84 3.95
CA ILE A 141 22.47 -4.81 4.92
C ILE A 141 22.77 -6.07 4.13
N GLU A 142 23.98 -6.61 4.31
CA GLU A 142 24.37 -7.91 3.78
C GLU A 142 23.55 -8.97 4.51
N PHE A 143 22.33 -9.20 4.00
CA PHE A 143 21.41 -10.21 4.49
C PHE A 143 21.71 -11.55 3.82
N ASP A 144 21.65 -12.62 4.61
CA ASP A 144 21.54 -13.97 4.07
C ASP A 144 20.14 -14.14 3.47
N ASN A 145 20.08 -14.49 2.19
CA ASN A 145 18.82 -14.62 1.47
C ASN A 145 17.97 -15.80 2.00
N ASN A 146 18.56 -16.72 2.78
CA ASN A 146 17.87 -17.86 3.40
C ASN A 146 16.97 -17.49 4.58
N VAL A 147 17.08 -16.27 5.11
CA VAL A 147 16.41 -15.85 6.35
C VAL A 147 14.98 -15.38 6.11
N ALA A 148 14.74 -14.72 4.98
CA ALA A 148 13.42 -14.21 4.64
C ALA A 148 12.57 -15.31 3.97
N LYS A 149 11.53 -15.77 4.67
CA LYS A 149 10.53 -16.66 4.07
C LYS A 149 9.66 -15.88 3.09
N PHE A 150 10.10 -15.80 1.83
CA PHE A 150 9.43 -15.03 0.78
C PHE A 150 7.95 -15.42 0.60
N GLY A 151 7.64 -16.72 0.65
CA GLY A 151 6.27 -17.22 0.55
C GLY A 151 5.33 -16.65 1.61
N HIS A 152 5.73 -16.66 2.89
CA HIS A 152 4.93 -16.09 3.97
C HIS A 152 4.84 -14.56 3.90
N LEU A 153 5.91 -13.88 3.47
CA LEU A 153 5.88 -12.44 3.29
C LEU A 153 4.85 -12.07 2.22
N LYS A 154 4.90 -12.76 1.07
CA LYS A 154 3.93 -12.61 -0.02
C LYS A 154 2.50 -12.85 0.46
N GLU A 155 2.26 -13.93 1.18
CA GLU A 155 0.94 -14.27 1.73
C GLU A 155 0.39 -13.13 2.61
N ARG A 156 1.22 -12.52 3.46
CA ARG A 156 0.79 -11.40 4.31
C ARG A 156 0.44 -10.14 3.51
N PHE A 157 1.22 -9.82 2.48
CA PHE A 157 0.89 -8.70 1.58
C PHE A 157 -0.36 -8.98 0.75
N GLU A 158 -0.58 -10.22 0.36
CA GLU A 158 -1.78 -10.65 -0.34
C GLU A 158 -3.02 -10.50 0.55
N LEU A 159 -2.96 -10.97 1.80
CA LEU A 159 -4.03 -10.80 2.78
C LEU A 159 -4.35 -9.32 3.04
N LEU A 160 -3.32 -8.48 3.21
CA LEU A 160 -3.51 -7.03 3.36
C LEU A 160 -4.13 -6.41 2.10
N THR A 161 -3.73 -6.85 0.91
CA THR A 161 -4.31 -6.36 -0.34
C THR A 161 -5.77 -6.78 -0.50
N ILE A 162 -6.13 -8.01 -0.13
CA ILE A 162 -7.51 -8.50 -0.09
C ILE A 162 -8.36 -7.64 0.85
N LEU A 163 -7.83 -7.21 2.00
CA LEU A 163 -8.53 -6.31 2.92
C LEU A 163 -8.90 -4.97 2.24
N PHE A 164 -7.97 -4.36 1.50
CA PHE A 164 -8.26 -3.12 0.74
C PHE A 164 -9.28 -3.34 -0.39
N PHE A 165 -9.29 -4.51 -1.02
CA PHE A 165 -10.35 -4.90 -1.94
C PHE A 165 -11.71 -5.05 -1.25
N GLY A 166 -11.74 -5.62 -0.04
CA GLY A 166 -12.93 -5.65 0.80
C GLY A 166 -13.45 -4.25 1.11
N GLU A 167 -12.57 -3.32 1.48
CA GLU A 167 -12.92 -1.92 1.74
C GLU A 167 -13.48 -1.22 0.50
N MET A 168 -12.92 -1.47 -0.70
CA MET A 168 -13.51 -0.98 -1.94
C MET A 168 -14.94 -1.48 -2.14
N ILE A 169 -15.20 -2.78 -1.90
CA ILE A 169 -16.54 -3.35 -2.05
C ILE A 169 -17.53 -2.71 -1.07
N VAL A 170 -17.15 -2.56 0.20
CA VAL A 170 -17.96 -1.86 1.22
C VAL A 170 -18.22 -0.41 0.82
N GLY A 171 -17.20 0.27 0.29
CA GLY A 171 -17.30 1.65 -0.20
C GLY A 171 -18.28 1.82 -1.36
N ILE A 172 -18.47 0.80 -2.21
CA ILE A 172 -19.45 0.83 -3.31
C ILE A 172 -20.83 0.37 -2.85
N ALA A 173 -20.92 -0.47 -1.82
CA ALA A 173 -22.19 -0.97 -1.29
C ALA A 173 -23.19 0.17 -0.97
N LYS A 174 -22.69 1.32 -0.51
CA LYS A 174 -23.51 2.52 -0.21
C LYS A 174 -24.24 3.12 -1.41
N TYR A 175 -23.83 2.80 -2.64
CA TYR A 175 -24.47 3.28 -3.86
C TYR A 175 -25.53 2.30 -4.42
N PHE A 176 -25.69 1.12 -3.83
CA PHE A 176 -26.77 0.21 -4.18
C PHE A 176 -28.07 0.66 -3.48
N ASP A 177 -28.96 1.31 -4.22
CA ASP A 177 -30.30 1.63 -3.76
C ASP A 177 -31.29 0.53 -4.20
N ILE A 178 -32.07 0.03 -3.24
CA ILE A 178 -33.12 -0.99 -3.47
C ILE A 178 -34.33 -0.35 -4.16
N LYS A 179 -34.56 0.95 -3.96
CA LYS A 179 -35.73 1.68 -4.49
C LYS A 179 -35.49 2.23 -5.89
N HIS A 180 -34.28 2.71 -6.17
CA HIS A 180 -33.91 3.27 -7.48
C HIS A 180 -32.77 2.46 -8.09
N PHE A 181 -33.12 1.60 -9.05
CA PHE A 181 -32.14 0.80 -9.76
C PHE A 181 -31.19 1.69 -10.57
N THR A 182 -29.90 1.65 -10.26
CA THR A 182 -28.84 2.30 -11.03
C THR A 182 -27.82 1.27 -11.50
N ILE A 183 -27.33 1.41 -12.73
CA ILE A 183 -26.35 0.48 -13.32
C ILE A 183 -24.91 0.74 -12.84
N TYR A 184 -24.67 1.93 -12.29
CA TYR A 184 -23.35 2.41 -11.93
C TYR A 184 -22.62 1.53 -10.89
N PRO A 185 -23.23 1.14 -9.76
CA PRO A 185 -22.58 0.28 -8.77
C PRO A 185 -22.17 -1.09 -9.35
N PHE A 186 -22.91 -1.60 -10.33
CA PHE A 186 -22.58 -2.85 -11.01
C PHE A 186 -21.37 -2.70 -11.94
N ILE A 187 -21.30 -1.62 -12.72
CA ILE A 187 -20.12 -1.30 -13.56
C ILE A 187 -18.86 -1.24 -12.69
N ALA A 188 -18.97 -0.54 -11.57
CA ALA A 188 -17.92 -0.38 -10.60
C ALA A 188 -17.47 -1.71 -9.98
N LEU A 189 -18.43 -2.55 -9.59
CA LEU A 189 -18.16 -3.86 -9.02
C LEU A 189 -17.38 -4.75 -10.00
N ILE A 190 -17.76 -4.75 -11.29
CA ILE A 190 -17.04 -5.50 -12.33
C ILE A 190 -15.62 -4.94 -12.52
N ALA A 191 -15.44 -3.63 -12.44
CA ALA A 191 -14.11 -3.01 -12.50
C ALA A 191 -13.23 -3.44 -11.31
N ILE A 192 -13.78 -3.45 -10.08
CA ILE A 192 -13.08 -3.95 -8.88
C ILE A 192 -12.68 -5.41 -9.05
N PHE A 193 -13.62 -6.28 -9.47
CA PHE A 193 -13.32 -7.69 -9.71
C PHE A 193 -12.27 -7.88 -10.79
N SER A 194 -12.24 -7.03 -11.80
CA SER A 194 -11.23 -7.09 -12.86
C SER A 194 -9.84 -6.68 -12.36
N LEU A 195 -9.79 -5.67 -11.49
CA LEU A 195 -8.57 -5.22 -10.82
C LEU A 195 -8.04 -6.33 -9.87
N PHE A 196 -8.92 -6.91 -9.06
CA PHE A 196 -8.58 -8.00 -8.15
C PHE A 196 -8.15 -9.27 -8.89
N GLY A 197 -8.83 -9.62 -9.98
CA GLY A 197 -8.47 -10.75 -10.84
C GLY A 197 -7.09 -10.58 -11.47
N THR A 198 -6.76 -9.37 -11.91
CA THR A 198 -5.45 -9.03 -12.47
C THR A 198 -4.35 -9.20 -11.41
N TYR A 199 -4.59 -8.68 -10.20
CA TYR A 199 -3.70 -8.87 -9.05
C TYR A 199 -3.49 -10.36 -8.72
N THR A 200 -4.58 -11.12 -8.61
CA THR A 200 -4.53 -12.54 -8.24
C THR A 200 -3.76 -13.37 -9.26
N ILE A 201 -3.96 -13.14 -10.56
CA ILE A 201 -3.23 -13.87 -11.59
C ILE A 201 -1.74 -13.56 -11.49
N LEU A 202 -1.36 -12.28 -11.40
CA LEU A 202 0.05 -11.91 -11.43
C LEU A 202 0.78 -12.26 -10.12
N ILE A 203 0.23 -11.88 -8.97
CA ILE A 203 0.88 -12.06 -7.68
C ILE A 203 0.65 -13.47 -7.15
N ASN A 204 -0.59 -13.90 -6.92
CA ASN A 204 -0.85 -15.22 -6.32
C ASN A 204 -0.37 -16.35 -7.25
N LYS A 205 -0.82 -16.35 -8.52
CA LYS A 205 -0.63 -17.50 -9.42
C LYS A 205 0.68 -17.51 -10.20
N MET A 206 1.17 -16.36 -10.67
CA MET A 206 2.35 -16.33 -11.56
C MET A 206 3.68 -16.23 -10.79
N ILE A 207 3.75 -15.51 -9.68
CA ILE A 207 4.96 -15.43 -8.85
C ILE A 207 5.23 -16.77 -8.15
N ASN A 208 6.44 -17.28 -8.33
CA ASN A 208 6.90 -18.52 -7.72
C ASN A 208 7.05 -18.37 -6.19
N HIS A 209 6.40 -19.25 -5.43
CA HIS A 209 6.38 -19.22 -3.96
C HIS A 209 7.70 -19.66 -3.32
N HIS A 210 8.55 -20.38 -4.04
CA HIS A 210 9.79 -20.96 -3.52
C HIS A 210 11.03 -20.08 -3.77
N LEU A 211 10.85 -18.84 -4.23
CA LEU A 211 11.96 -17.91 -4.48
C LEU A 211 12.68 -17.54 -3.17
N VAL A 212 13.98 -17.82 -3.11
CA VAL A 212 14.85 -17.37 -2.02
C VAL A 212 15.34 -15.97 -2.34
N THR A 213 14.53 -14.97 -2.00
CA THR A 213 14.86 -13.55 -2.24
C THR A 213 14.47 -12.69 -1.06
N ARG A 214 15.11 -11.52 -0.95
CA ARG A 214 14.84 -10.51 0.09
C ARG A 214 13.43 -9.92 0.04
N GLY A 215 12.71 -10.09 -1.08
CA GLY A 215 11.37 -9.53 -1.25
C GLY A 215 11.31 -7.99 -1.24
N LEU A 216 12.43 -7.26 -1.35
CA LEU A 216 12.43 -5.78 -1.25
C LEU A 216 11.51 -5.12 -2.29
N VAL A 217 11.61 -5.53 -3.55
CA VAL A 217 10.73 -5.01 -4.60
C VAL A 217 9.27 -5.37 -4.29
N LEU A 218 8.99 -6.57 -3.77
CA LEU A 218 7.64 -6.99 -3.35
C LEU A 218 7.10 -6.07 -2.25
N MET A 219 7.89 -5.81 -1.21
CA MET A 219 7.50 -4.95 -0.09
C MET A 219 7.17 -3.53 -0.52
N TYR A 220 8.10 -2.88 -1.24
CA TYR A 220 7.93 -1.47 -1.62
C TYR A 220 6.91 -1.29 -2.73
N SER A 221 6.83 -2.21 -3.70
CA SER A 221 5.77 -2.15 -4.71
C SER A 221 4.38 -2.32 -4.08
N HIS A 222 4.21 -3.23 -3.12
CA HIS A 222 2.93 -3.38 -2.41
C HIS A 222 2.60 -2.14 -1.57
N PHE A 223 3.59 -1.46 -1.02
CA PHE A 223 3.41 -0.17 -0.34
C PHE A 223 2.69 0.85 -1.22
N PHE A 224 3.27 1.11 -2.40
CA PHE A 224 2.72 2.04 -3.37
C PHE A 224 1.43 1.52 -4.02
N LEU A 225 1.28 0.20 -4.17
CA LEU A 225 0.06 -0.43 -4.65
C LEU A 225 -1.10 -0.21 -3.68
N LEU A 226 -0.90 -0.42 -2.37
CA LEU A 226 -1.92 -0.20 -1.34
C LEU A 226 -2.31 1.28 -1.23
N ILE A 227 -1.35 2.20 -1.31
CA ILE A 227 -1.64 3.64 -1.38
C ILE A 227 -2.47 3.94 -2.64
N SER A 228 -2.12 3.36 -3.78
CA SER A 228 -2.88 3.52 -5.03
C SER A 228 -4.32 3.02 -4.89
N LEU A 229 -4.54 1.89 -4.21
CA LEU A 229 -5.89 1.41 -3.87
C LEU A 229 -6.61 2.37 -2.93
N GLY A 230 -5.93 2.93 -1.93
CA GLY A 230 -6.46 3.98 -1.05
C GLY A 230 -6.90 5.23 -1.81
N ILE A 231 -6.15 5.65 -2.83
CA ILE A 231 -6.53 6.76 -3.72
C ILE A 231 -7.79 6.42 -4.51
N ILE A 232 -7.89 5.19 -5.04
CA ILE A 232 -9.08 4.71 -5.74
C ILE A 232 -10.30 4.70 -4.80
N ILE A 233 -10.19 4.12 -3.60
CA ILE A 233 -11.24 4.13 -2.56
C ILE A 233 -11.69 5.56 -2.28
N SER A 234 -10.74 6.47 -2.08
CA SER A 234 -11.03 7.87 -1.85
C SER A 234 -11.81 8.47 -3.02
N ALA A 235 -11.37 8.26 -4.26
CA ALA A 235 -12.07 8.73 -5.46
C ALA A 235 -13.54 8.27 -5.48
N TRP A 236 -13.80 6.99 -5.23
CA TRP A 236 -15.16 6.44 -5.12
C TRP A 236 -15.97 7.06 -3.99
N ASN A 237 -15.35 7.32 -2.85
CA ASN A 237 -16.01 7.98 -1.74
C ASN A 237 -16.42 9.42 -2.07
N LEU A 238 -15.61 10.11 -2.88
CA LEU A 238 -15.88 11.47 -3.31
C LEU A 238 -17.02 11.57 -4.31
N VAL A 239 -17.27 10.56 -5.15
CA VAL A 239 -18.36 10.60 -6.14
C VAL A 239 -19.70 11.01 -5.50
N GLY A 240 -20.03 10.46 -4.34
CA GLY A 240 -21.26 10.74 -3.61
C GLY A 240 -21.33 12.12 -2.94
N GLN A 241 -20.26 12.93 -3.01
CA GLN A 241 -20.15 14.25 -2.40
C GLN A 241 -20.04 15.39 -3.44
N GLU A 242 -20.39 15.12 -4.71
CA GLU A 242 -20.30 16.05 -5.84
C GLU A 242 -18.95 16.82 -5.91
N PRO A 243 -17.83 16.11 -6.09
CA PRO A 243 -16.52 16.71 -6.01
C PRO A 243 -16.20 17.51 -7.28
N ASN A 244 -15.11 18.28 -7.26
CA ASN A 244 -14.57 18.84 -8.49
C ASN A 244 -14.23 17.69 -9.46
N LYS A 245 -14.93 17.65 -10.60
CA LYS A 245 -14.81 16.57 -11.58
C LYS A 245 -13.40 16.40 -12.16
N THR A 246 -12.65 17.50 -12.28
CA THR A 246 -11.24 17.45 -12.73
C THR A 246 -10.36 16.78 -11.68
N PHE A 247 -10.59 17.08 -10.41
CA PHE A 247 -9.88 16.45 -9.30
C PHE A 247 -10.17 14.94 -9.22
N LEU A 248 -11.43 14.55 -9.39
CA LEU A 248 -11.86 13.15 -9.43
C LEU A 248 -11.18 12.39 -10.59
N ALA A 249 -11.16 12.97 -11.79
CA ALA A 249 -10.50 12.37 -12.95
C ALA A 249 -8.98 12.18 -12.70
N LEU A 250 -8.32 13.15 -12.09
CA LEU A 250 -6.90 13.03 -11.73
C LEU A 250 -6.66 11.92 -10.71
N PHE A 251 -7.53 11.77 -9.70
CA PHE A 251 -7.42 10.71 -8.71
C PHE A 251 -7.53 9.32 -9.34
N TYR A 252 -8.48 9.12 -10.26
CA TYR A 252 -8.56 7.87 -10.99
C TYR A 252 -7.31 7.62 -11.83
N ILE A 253 -6.82 8.62 -12.57
CA ILE A 253 -5.59 8.46 -13.36
C ILE A 253 -4.40 8.09 -12.47
N PHE A 254 -4.17 8.81 -11.37
CA PHE A 254 -3.05 8.54 -10.46
C PHE A 254 -3.19 7.18 -9.75
N GLY A 255 -4.38 6.86 -9.24
CA GLY A 255 -4.65 5.61 -8.55
C GLY A 255 -4.48 4.39 -9.45
N TYR A 256 -5.11 4.36 -10.63
CA TYR A 256 -4.96 3.24 -11.56
C TYR A 256 -3.54 3.14 -12.14
N THR A 257 -2.88 4.27 -12.43
CA THR A 257 -1.48 4.26 -12.89
C THR A 257 -0.56 3.67 -11.83
N GLY A 258 -0.66 4.15 -10.58
CA GLY A 258 0.16 3.68 -9.47
C GLY A 258 -0.06 2.18 -9.21
N PHE A 259 -1.31 1.73 -9.23
CA PHE A 259 -1.65 0.32 -9.08
C PHE A 259 -0.99 -0.56 -10.14
N TYR A 260 -1.21 -0.27 -11.43
CA TYR A 260 -0.68 -1.10 -12.51
C TYR A 260 0.84 -1.02 -12.64
N LEU A 261 1.42 0.17 -12.47
CA LEU A 261 2.87 0.36 -12.49
C LEU A 261 3.56 -0.50 -11.43
N MET A 262 3.06 -0.45 -10.19
CA MET A 262 3.62 -1.22 -9.08
C MET A 262 3.31 -2.71 -9.19
N LEU A 263 2.15 -3.07 -9.73
CA LEU A 263 1.82 -4.45 -10.02
C LEU A 263 2.81 -5.05 -11.03
N PHE A 264 3.11 -4.34 -12.13
CA PHE A 264 4.07 -4.82 -13.13
C PHE A 264 5.53 -4.77 -12.67
N ALA A 265 5.88 -3.90 -11.71
CA ALA A 265 7.21 -3.91 -11.08
C ALA A 265 7.51 -5.25 -10.38
N ASN A 266 6.49 -5.95 -9.90
CA ASN A 266 6.63 -7.32 -9.37
C ASN A 266 6.93 -8.38 -10.43
N GLY A 267 6.95 -8.00 -11.70
CA GLY A 267 7.36 -8.87 -12.80
C GLY A 267 8.78 -9.41 -12.67
N ILE A 268 9.63 -8.82 -11.82
CA ILE A 268 10.98 -9.30 -11.51
C ILE A 268 10.97 -10.69 -10.84
N TYR A 269 9.86 -11.06 -10.18
CA TYR A 269 9.69 -12.34 -9.51
C TYR A 269 9.00 -13.41 -10.39
N LEU A 270 8.79 -13.12 -11.67
CA LEU A 270 8.21 -14.07 -12.62
C LEU A 270 9.31 -14.96 -13.21
N ASP A 271 8.99 -16.24 -13.42
CA ASP A 271 9.85 -17.11 -14.23
C ASP A 271 9.93 -16.58 -15.67
N LYS A 272 11.06 -16.79 -16.37
CA LYS A 272 11.32 -16.22 -17.72
C LYS A 272 10.16 -16.42 -18.71
N GLU A 273 9.51 -17.58 -18.67
CA GLU A 273 8.38 -17.95 -19.54
C GLU A 273 7.09 -17.15 -19.23
N LYS A 274 6.94 -16.73 -17.97
CA LYS A 274 5.80 -15.96 -17.45
C LYS A 274 5.95 -14.46 -17.67
N HIS A 275 7.13 -13.96 -18.06
CA HIS A 275 7.31 -12.55 -18.36
C HIS A 275 6.37 -12.09 -19.49
N LEU A 276 5.83 -10.88 -19.31
CA LEU A 276 5.04 -10.21 -20.33
C LEU A 276 5.95 -9.82 -21.50
N ASN A 277 5.50 -10.12 -22.73
CA ASN A 277 6.28 -9.77 -23.92
C ASN A 277 6.19 -8.26 -24.18
N LYS A 278 7.16 -7.69 -24.90
CA LYS A 278 7.12 -6.26 -25.32
C LYS A 278 5.81 -5.88 -26.01
N LYS A 279 5.23 -6.80 -26.80
CA LYS A 279 3.93 -6.62 -27.46
C LYS A 279 2.77 -6.51 -26.46
N ASP A 280 2.79 -7.30 -25.38
CA ASP A 280 1.74 -7.26 -24.36
C ASP A 280 1.84 -5.97 -23.54
N PHE A 281 3.07 -5.56 -23.19
CA PHE A 281 3.30 -4.29 -22.50
C PHE A 281 2.88 -3.08 -23.35
N SER A 282 3.19 -3.08 -24.64
CA SER A 282 2.76 -2.02 -25.57
C SER A 282 1.23 -1.93 -25.69
N LYS A 283 0.52 -3.08 -25.71
CA LYS A 283 -0.95 -3.09 -25.69
C LYS A 283 -1.50 -2.52 -24.39
N ILE A 284 -0.96 -2.93 -23.24
CA ILE A 284 -1.38 -2.41 -21.92
C ILE A 284 -1.17 -0.90 -21.84
N LEU A 285 0.00 -0.42 -22.28
CA LEU A 285 0.30 1.02 -22.29
C LEU A 285 -0.66 1.78 -23.21
N GLY A 286 -0.96 1.25 -24.40
CA GLY A 286 -1.95 1.84 -25.30
C GLY A 286 -3.37 1.90 -24.71
N ILE A 287 -3.80 0.85 -24.01
CA ILE A 287 -5.10 0.83 -23.32
C ILE A 287 -5.13 1.85 -22.18
N LEU A 288 -4.06 1.94 -21.38
CA LEU A 288 -3.93 2.94 -20.32
C LEU A 288 -4.05 4.36 -20.88
N THR A 289 -3.28 4.70 -21.92
CA THR A 289 -3.30 6.05 -22.49
C THR A 289 -4.66 6.40 -23.10
N ILE A 290 -5.27 5.50 -23.88
CA ILE A 290 -6.60 5.72 -24.47
C ILE A 290 -7.65 5.93 -23.38
N SER A 291 -7.64 5.08 -22.34
CA SER A 291 -8.63 5.16 -21.25
C SER A 291 -8.45 6.44 -20.43
N PHE A 292 -7.21 6.87 -20.15
CA PHE A 292 -6.95 8.11 -19.41
C PHE A 292 -7.30 9.36 -20.20
N ILE A 293 -7.03 9.38 -21.52
CA ILE A 293 -7.47 10.46 -22.39
C ILE A 293 -9.01 10.56 -22.37
N ALA A 294 -9.71 9.42 -22.47
CA ALA A 294 -11.18 9.38 -22.39
C ALA A 294 -11.69 9.91 -21.04
N ILE A 295 -11.11 9.46 -19.92
CA ILE A 295 -11.45 9.94 -18.57
C ILE A 295 -11.28 11.46 -18.46
N PHE A 296 -10.19 12.02 -19.01
CA PHE A 296 -9.90 13.45 -18.88
C PHE A 296 -10.80 14.33 -19.78
N ILE A 297 -11.00 13.92 -21.03
CA ILE A 297 -11.86 14.64 -22.00
C ILE A 297 -13.32 14.61 -21.52
N PHE A 298 -13.81 13.42 -21.15
CA PHE A 298 -15.20 13.22 -20.76
C PHE A 298 -15.43 13.34 -19.25
N ARG A 299 -14.54 14.01 -18.51
CA ARG A 299 -14.65 14.21 -17.05
C ARG A 299 -15.99 14.80 -16.59
N GLN A 300 -16.70 15.51 -17.48
CA GLN A 300 -18.02 16.06 -17.18
C GLN A 300 -19.13 15.00 -17.12
N ASN A 301 -18.97 13.91 -17.86
CA ASN A 301 -19.92 12.81 -18.01
C ASN A 301 -19.46 11.62 -17.18
N PHE A 302 -20.04 11.51 -15.99
CA PHE A 302 -19.69 10.49 -15.01
C PHE A 302 -19.80 9.05 -15.56
N MET A 303 -20.86 8.76 -16.32
CA MET A 303 -21.06 7.44 -16.95
C MET A 303 -19.91 7.06 -17.90
N ILE A 304 -19.44 7.99 -18.74
CA ILE A 304 -18.37 7.72 -19.70
C ILE A 304 -17.05 7.44 -18.98
N MET A 305 -16.79 8.15 -17.89
CA MET A 305 -15.60 7.93 -17.05
C MET A 305 -15.60 6.51 -16.47
N GLU A 306 -16.73 6.05 -15.94
CA GLU A 306 -16.85 4.71 -15.35
C GLU A 306 -16.77 3.59 -16.38
N PHE A 307 -17.39 3.77 -17.55
CA PHE A 307 -17.19 2.85 -18.67
C PHE A 307 -15.73 2.82 -19.15
N SER A 308 -15.01 3.95 -19.10
CA SER A 308 -13.58 3.99 -19.46
C SER A 308 -12.73 3.22 -18.46
N ILE A 309 -13.05 3.29 -17.17
CA ILE A 309 -12.40 2.50 -16.10
C ILE A 309 -12.70 1.01 -16.25
N LEU A 310 -13.95 0.66 -16.53
CA LEU A 310 -14.34 -0.72 -16.80
C LEU A 310 -13.60 -1.27 -18.02
N PHE A 311 -13.56 -0.52 -19.12
CA PHE A 311 -12.83 -0.90 -20.32
C PHE A 311 -11.34 -1.12 -20.02
N LEU A 312 -10.71 -0.20 -19.28
CA LEU A 312 -9.32 -0.31 -18.86
C LEU A 312 -9.06 -1.60 -18.07
N THR A 313 -9.81 -1.81 -16.99
CA THR A 313 -9.59 -2.93 -16.05
C THR A 313 -9.88 -4.28 -16.68
N CYS A 314 -10.99 -4.42 -17.41
CA CYS A 314 -11.33 -5.66 -18.14
C CYS A 314 -10.31 -5.98 -19.23
N SER A 315 -9.87 -4.98 -20.00
CA SER A 315 -8.93 -5.22 -21.11
C SER A 315 -7.57 -5.69 -20.62
N ILE A 316 -7.06 -5.10 -19.54
CA ILE A 316 -5.80 -5.53 -18.93
C ILE A 316 -5.93 -6.94 -18.35
N LEU A 317 -7.03 -7.23 -17.63
CA LEU A 317 -7.31 -8.58 -17.14
C LEU A 317 -7.30 -9.60 -18.27
N LEU A 318 -7.98 -9.33 -19.39
CA LEU A 318 -8.05 -10.23 -20.53
C LEU A 318 -6.68 -10.51 -21.15
N ILE A 319 -5.81 -9.51 -21.25
CA ILE A 319 -4.44 -9.69 -21.75
C ILE A 319 -3.65 -10.63 -20.82
N ILE A 320 -3.70 -10.39 -19.52
CA ILE A 320 -2.96 -11.16 -18.53
C ILE A 320 -3.52 -12.58 -18.41
N ALA A 321 -4.84 -12.74 -18.38
CA ALA A 321 -5.50 -14.04 -18.34
C ALA A 321 -5.19 -14.89 -19.58
N ARG A 322 -5.15 -14.28 -20.77
CA ARG A 322 -4.73 -14.96 -22.01
C ARG A 322 -3.28 -15.42 -21.95
N LYS A 323 -2.37 -14.58 -21.43
CA LYS A 323 -0.96 -14.96 -21.24
C LYS A 323 -0.85 -16.12 -20.25
N TYR A 324 -1.54 -16.05 -19.11
CA TYR A 324 -1.54 -17.10 -18.10
C TYR A 324 -2.03 -18.44 -18.65
N ARG A 325 -3.15 -18.46 -19.40
CA ARG A 325 -3.67 -19.68 -20.02
C ARG A 325 -2.69 -20.30 -21.02
N LYS A 326 -2.00 -19.48 -21.83
CA LYS A 326 -0.99 -19.96 -22.79
C LYS A 326 0.23 -20.61 -22.15
N ILE A 327 0.50 -20.32 -20.88
CA ILE A 327 1.62 -20.92 -20.14
C ILE A 327 1.20 -22.25 -19.51
N GLN A 328 -0.11 -22.47 -19.29
CA GLN A 328 -0.65 -23.72 -18.76
C GLN A 328 -0.94 -24.77 -19.84
N SER A 329 -1.18 -24.34 -21.08
CA SER A 329 -1.34 -25.20 -22.26
C SER A 329 0.02 -25.59 -22.83
#